data_AF-A0A4Q3SGH4-F1
#
_entry.id   AF-A0A4Q3SGH4-F1
#
_cell.length_a   1.000
_cell.length_b   1.000
_cell.length_c   1.000
_cell.angle_alpha   90.00
_cell.angle_beta   90.00
_cell.angle_gamma   90.00
#
_symmetry.space_group_name_H-M   'P 1'
#
loop_
_entity.id
_entity.type
_entity.pdbx_description
1 polymer ?
#
loop_
_entity_poly.entity_id
_entity_poly.type
_entity_poly.pdbx_seq_one_letter_code
_entity_poly.pdbx_strand_id
1 'polypeptide(L)' 'MRFLDRYPIIVTPKLKACRAFWVSHLGFEVVFEADWFVLLQADGASLAFMSPD' A
#
# COMPACT_ATOMS: atom_id res chain seq x y z
N MET A 1 3.34 -25.97 1.84
CA MET A 1 3.10 -24.54 2.17
C MET A 1 3.07 -23.77 0.86
N ARG A 2 2.03 -22.97 0.57
CA ARG A 2 1.93 -22.17 -0.67
C ARG A 2 1.88 -20.69 -0.29
N PHE A 3 2.80 -19.89 -0.80
CA PHE A 3 2.79 -18.45 -0.63
C PHE A 3 1.84 -17.82 -1.65
N LEU A 4 0.96 -16.93 -1.19
CA LEU A 4 -0.04 -16.26 -2.03
C LEU A 4 0.36 -14.82 -2.35
N ASP A 5 1.02 -14.14 -1.41
CA ASP A 5 1.42 -12.75 -1.52
C ASP A 5 2.74 -12.53 -0.75
N ARG A 6 3.50 -11.49 -1.14
CA ARG A 6 4.76 -11.10 -0.52
C ARG A 6 4.63 -9.89 0.41
N TYR A 7 3.54 -9.14 0.28
CA TYR A 7 3.16 -8.02 1.14
C TYR A 7 4.32 -7.10 1.61
N PRO A 8 4.99 -6.39 0.69
CA PRO A 8 6.01 -5.42 1.06
C PRO A 8 5.43 -4.22 1.81
N ILE A 9 6.20 -3.71 2.78
CA ILE A 9 5.92 -2.49 3.52
C ILE A 9 7.04 -1.49 3.26
N ILE A 10 6.70 -0.30 2.78
CA ILE A 10 7.65 0.74 2.38
C ILE A 10 7.53 1.94 3.32
N VAL A 11 8.64 2.33 3.95
CA VAL A 11 8.69 3.52 4.81
C VAL A 11 8.90 4.76 3.94
N THR A 12 8.03 5.75 4.04
CA THR A 12 8.09 6.98 3.25
C THR A 12 7.35 8.14 3.92
N PRO A 13 7.89 9.38 3.89
CA PRO A 13 7.13 10.55 4.33
C PRO A 13 6.03 10.95 3.33
N LYS A 14 5.91 10.24 2.19
CA LYS A 14 5.00 10.59 1.08
C LYS A 14 3.77 9.68 0.99
N LEU A 15 3.18 9.29 2.12
CA LEU A 15 2.03 8.36 2.19
C LEU A 15 0.92 8.69 1.17
N LYS A 16 0.40 9.91 1.20
CA LYS A 16 -0.73 10.34 0.35
C LYS A 16 -0.37 10.30 -1.14
N ALA A 17 0.85 10.71 -1.50
CA ALA A 17 1.30 10.72 -2.89
C ALA A 17 1.50 9.29 -3.42
N CYS A 18 2.08 8.40 -2.60
CA CYS A 18 2.21 6.99 -2.94
C CYS A 18 0.82 6.35 -3.12
N ARG A 19 -0.09 6.50 -2.15
CA ARG A 19 -1.48 6.05 -2.26
C ARG A 19 -2.10 6.51 -3.57
N ALA A 20 -2.08 7.82 -3.84
CA ALA A 20 -2.72 8.40 -5.02
C ALA A 20 -2.15 7.82 -6.32
N PHE A 21 -0.83 7.63 -6.39
CA PHE A 21 -0.18 7.04 -7.57
C PHE A 21 -0.68 5.62 -7.85
N TRP A 22 -0.67 4.75 -6.84
CA TRP A 22 -1.07 3.35 -7.00
C TRP A 22 -2.56 3.20 -7.29
N VAL A 23 -3.41 4.01 -6.65
CA VAL A 23 -4.86 3.99 -6.91
C VAL A 23 -5.17 4.53 -8.32
N SER A 24 -4.59 5.67 -8.69
CA SER A 24 -4.98 6.37 -9.93
C SER A 24 -4.37 5.77 -11.19
N HIS A 25 -3.21 5.13 -11.09
CA HIS A 25 -2.46 4.66 -12.26
C HIS A 25 -2.35 3.14 -12.35
N LEU A 26 -2.49 2.42 -11.24
CA LEU A 26 -2.23 0.97 -11.18
C LEU A 26 -3.44 0.15 -10.70
N GLY A 27 -4.59 0.79 -10.48
CA GLY A 27 -5.84 0.09 -10.14
C GLY A 27 -5.86 -0.53 -8.75
N PHE A 28 -4.97 -0.10 -7.86
CA PHE A 28 -5.02 -0.53 -6.46
C PHE A 28 -6.16 0.15 -5.70
N GLU A 29 -6.73 -0.54 -4.74
CA GLU A 29 -7.75 0.00 -3.85
C GLU A 29 -7.22 0.14 -2.43
N VAL A 30 -7.71 1.16 -1.71
CA VAL A 30 -7.39 1.35 -0.30
C VAL A 30 -8.27 0.42 0.52
N VAL A 31 -7.65 -0.51 1.23
CA VAL A 31 -8.37 -1.44 2.13
C VAL A 31 -8.25 -1.05 3.59
N PHE A 32 -7.22 -0.26 3.95
CA PHE A 32 -7.09 0.36 5.25
C PHE A 32 -6.25 1.64 5.15
N GLU A 33 -6.61 2.68 5.90
CA GLU A 33 -5.89 3.95 5.95
C GLU A 33 -5.95 4.58 7.34
N ALA A 34 -4.79 5.07 7.79
CA ALA A 34 -4.59 5.87 8.99
C ALA A 34 -3.54 6.96 8.70
N ASP A 35 -3.35 7.90 9.62
CA ASP A 35 -2.43 9.02 9.42
C ASP A 35 -0.96 8.58 9.24
N TRP A 36 -0.59 7.42 9.78
CA TRP A 36 0.77 6.86 9.74
C TRP A 36 0.92 5.65 8.80
N PHE A 37 -0.17 5.18 8.17
CA PHE A 37 -0.15 3.93 7.41
C PHE A 37 -1.25 3.83 6.36
N VAL A 38 -0.94 3.21 5.22
CA VAL A 38 -1.94 2.85 4.21
C VAL A 38 -1.65 1.47 3.65
N LEU A 39 -2.69 0.65 3.55
CA LEU A 39 -2.68 -0.65 2.90
C LEU A 39 -3.50 -0.60 1.62
N LEU A 40 -2.88 -1.07 0.54
CA LEU A 40 -3.45 -1.17 -0.79
C LEU A 40 -3.50 -2.62 -1.26
N GLN A 41 -4.50 -2.97 -2.06
CA GLN A 41 -4.58 -4.27 -2.73
C GLN A 41 -5.01 -4.15 -4.19
N ALA A 42 -4.51 -5.04 -5.04
CA ALA A 42 -4.97 -5.30 -6.41
C ALA A 42 -4.65 -6.74 -6.80
N ASP A 43 -5.59 -7.46 -7.42
CA ASP A 43 -5.37 -8.78 -8.06
C ASP A 43 -4.45 -9.75 -7.30
N GLY A 44 -4.69 -9.94 -6.00
CA GLY A 44 -3.93 -10.87 -5.17
C GLY A 44 -2.55 -10.37 -4.72
N ALA A 45 -2.21 -9.11 -5.00
CA ALA A 45 -1.05 -8.41 -4.46
C ALA A 45 -1.48 -7.38 -3.41
N SER A 46 -0.72 -7.31 -2.31
CA SER A 46 -0.88 -6.29 -1.28
C SER A 46 0.38 -5.44 -1.18
N LEU A 47 0.20 -4.16 -0.89
CA LEU A 47 1.28 -3.19 -0.75
C LEU A 47 0.94 -2.21 0.37
N ALA A 48 1.85 -2.00 1.31
CA ALA A 48 1.68 -1.01 2.36
C ALA A 48 2.74 0.08 2.32
N PHE A 49 2.33 1.27 2.76
CA PHE A 49 3.22 2.38 3.06
C PHE A 49 3.07 2.79 4.53
N MET A 50 4.18 3.14 5.16
CA MET A 50 4.23 3.59 6.56
C MET A 50 5.00 4.91 6.67
N SER A 51 4.55 5.80 7.56
CA SER A 51 5.29 7.01 7.92
C SER A 51 6.63 6.64 8.57
N PRO A 52 7.69 7.45 8.42
CA PRO A 52 8.93 7.28 9.18
C PRO A 52 8.83 7.74 10.64
N ASP A 53 7.75 8.44 11.01
CA ASP A 53 7.50 8.97 12.37
C ASP A 53 6.89 7.94 13.33
#